data_AF-A0A7L7KRN8-F1
#
_entry.id   AF-A0A7L7KRN8-F1
#
_cell.length_a   1.000
_cell.length_b   1.000
_cell.length_c   1.000
_cell.angle_alpha   90.00
_cell.angle_beta   90.00
_cell.angle_gamma   90.00
#
_symmetry.space_group_name_H-M   'P 1'
#
loop_
_entity.id
_entity.type
_entity.pdbx_description
1 polymer ?
#
loop_
_entity_poly.entity_id
_entity_poly.type
_entity_poly.pdbx_seq_one_letter_code
_entity_poly.pdbx_strand_id
1 'polypeptide(L)'
;MIKLIVTNMSCGHCQLKINAELEANNYKVVKIDMSKNSVLINTSSDQVNKIKRILDSINYVVDNETPVLDIEEHTIWDDKLDDDLNYETFTTYLFNNEISIIGFNDEDFGVIILCTVTQLHDAVEYINQM
;
A
#
# COMPACT_ATOMS: atom_id res chain seq x y z
N MET A 1 2.90 6.25 -4.74
CA MET A 1 2.83 4.85 -5.22
C MET A 1 1.40 4.56 -5.62
N ILE A 2 1.14 3.51 -6.41
CA ILE A 2 -0.24 3.12 -6.76
C ILE A 2 -0.54 1.69 -6.34
N LYS A 3 -1.75 1.45 -5.85
CA LYS A 3 -2.32 0.13 -5.58
C LYS A 3 -3.37 -0.20 -6.63
N LEU A 4 -3.21 -1.34 -7.29
CA LEU A 4 -4.15 -1.87 -8.28
C LEU A 4 -4.56 -3.30 -7.93
N ILE A 5 -5.73 -3.73 -8.42
CA ILE A 5 -6.23 -5.10 -8.26
C ILE A 5 -6.03 -5.87 -9.56
N VAL A 6 -5.49 -7.09 -9.48
CA VAL A 6 -5.30 -8.01 -10.62
C VAL A 6 -6.15 -9.26 -10.40
N THR A 7 -7.25 -9.39 -11.13
CA THR A 7 -8.35 -10.31 -10.80
C THR A 7 -7.98 -11.80 -10.92
N ASN A 8 -6.99 -12.14 -11.73
CA ASN A 8 -6.62 -13.52 -12.05
C ASN A 8 -5.23 -13.93 -11.51
N MET A 9 -4.85 -13.39 -10.35
CA MET A 9 -3.61 -13.72 -9.67
C MET A 9 -3.78 -14.92 -8.73
N SER A 10 -3.84 -16.15 -9.28
CA SER A 10 -4.27 -17.34 -8.51
C SER A 10 -3.18 -18.24 -7.93
N CYS A 11 -1.88 -17.97 -8.17
CA CYS A 11 -0.80 -18.80 -7.64
C CYS A 11 0.52 -18.04 -7.45
N GLY A 12 1.48 -18.62 -6.70
CA GLY A 12 2.79 -18.00 -6.48
C GLY A 12 3.61 -17.76 -7.76
N HIS A 13 3.42 -18.55 -8.81
CA HIS A 13 4.03 -18.27 -10.12
C HIS A 13 3.49 -16.98 -10.75
N CYS A 14 2.25 -16.59 -10.46
CA CYS A 14 1.69 -15.32 -10.92
C CYS A 14 2.43 -14.13 -10.33
N GLN A 15 2.74 -14.19 -9.03
CA GLN A 15 3.53 -13.16 -8.36
C GLN A 15 4.88 -12.96 -9.05
N LEU A 16 5.61 -14.05 -9.29
CA LEU A 16 6.93 -13.99 -9.94
C LEU A 16 6.84 -13.41 -11.36
N LYS A 17 5.84 -13.83 -12.13
CA LYS A 17 5.66 -13.37 -13.52
C LYS A 17 5.27 -11.90 -13.60
N ILE A 18 4.32 -11.46 -12.77
CA ILE A 18 3.94 -10.04 -12.66
C ILE A 18 5.13 -9.20 -12.22
N ASN A 19 5.87 -9.64 -11.20
CA ASN A 19 7.03 -8.91 -10.71
C ASN A 19 8.10 -8.75 -11.79
N ALA A 20 8.49 -9.86 -12.43
CA ALA A 20 9.52 -9.86 -13.46
C ALA A 20 9.15 -8.97 -14.66
N GLU A 21 7.90 -9.03 -15.11
CA GLU A 21 7.46 -8.23 -16.27
C GLU A 21 7.39 -6.74 -15.95
N LEU A 22 6.88 -6.37 -14.76
CA LEU A 22 6.84 -4.97 -14.32
C LEU A 22 8.26 -4.40 -14.14
N GLU A 23 9.17 -5.15 -13.51
CA GLU A 23 10.56 -4.73 -13.34
C GLU A 23 11.30 -4.61 -14.69
N ALA A 24 11.08 -5.53 -15.63
CA ALA A 24 11.65 -5.46 -16.98
C ALA A 24 11.20 -4.20 -17.76
N ASN A 25 10.06 -3.63 -17.37
CA ASN A 25 9.51 -2.39 -17.91
C ASN A 25 9.81 -1.15 -17.03
N ASN A 26 10.78 -1.24 -16.12
CA ASN A 26 11.23 -0.19 -15.20
C ASN A 26 10.17 0.26 -14.16
N TYR A 27 9.23 -0.61 -13.82
CA TYR A 27 8.32 -0.38 -12.68
C TYR A 27 8.82 -1.15 -11.46
N LYS A 28 9.19 -0.42 -10.41
CA LYS A 28 9.55 -1.04 -9.13
C LYS A 28 8.28 -1.49 -8.41
N VAL A 29 8.13 -2.80 -8.24
CA VAL A 29 7.05 -3.38 -7.43
C VAL A 29 7.44 -3.29 -5.96
N VAL A 30 6.54 -2.76 -5.14
CA VAL A 30 6.75 -2.59 -3.70
C VAL A 30 6.23 -3.80 -2.95
N LYS A 31 5.03 -4.27 -3.31
CA LYS A 31 4.39 -5.41 -2.67
C LYS A 31 3.39 -6.07 -3.61
N ILE A 32 3.31 -7.39 -3.56
CA ILE A 32 2.22 -8.17 -4.16
C ILE A 32 1.51 -8.91 -3.03
N ASP A 33 0.22 -8.66 -2.89
CA ASP A 33 -0.66 -9.35 -1.94
C ASP A 33 -1.57 -10.30 -2.72
N MET A 34 -1.20 -11.58 -2.71
CA MET A 34 -1.94 -12.66 -3.37
C MET A 34 -3.31 -12.91 -2.74
N SER A 35 -3.49 -12.63 -1.44
CA SER A 35 -4.77 -12.85 -0.77
C SER A 35 -5.81 -11.81 -1.16
N LYS A 36 -5.35 -10.57 -1.42
CA LYS A 36 -6.20 -9.45 -1.86
C LYS A 36 -6.13 -9.19 -3.35
N ASN A 37 -5.39 -10.02 -4.11
CA ASN A 37 -5.14 -9.82 -5.53
C ASN A 37 -4.61 -8.41 -5.86
N SER A 38 -3.80 -7.83 -4.97
CA SER A 38 -3.36 -6.44 -5.11
C SER A 38 -1.87 -6.31 -5.38
N VAL A 39 -1.51 -5.31 -6.19
CA VAL A 39 -0.12 -4.98 -6.52
C VAL A 39 0.11 -3.52 -6.17
N LEU A 40 1.11 -3.26 -5.34
CA LEU A 40 1.60 -1.93 -4.99
C LEU A 40 2.84 -1.64 -5.83
N ILE A 41 2.81 -0.57 -6.62
CA ILE A 41 3.85 -0.21 -7.58
C ILE A 41 4.35 1.19 -7.27
N ASN A 42 5.67 1.37 -7.26
CA ASN A 42 6.29 2.67 -7.06
C ASN A 42 6.28 3.50 -8.35
N THR A 43 5.10 4.03 -8.65
CA THR A 43 4.84 4.94 -9.77
C THR A 43 3.66 5.85 -9.42
N SER A 44 3.29 6.71 -10.36
CA SER A 44 2.13 7.61 -10.31
C SER A 44 0.95 7.09 -11.15
N SER A 45 -0.26 7.58 -10.83
CA SER A 45 -1.52 7.14 -11.42
C SER A 45 -1.66 7.40 -12.93
N ASP A 46 -0.89 8.33 -13.50
CA ASP A 46 -0.83 8.57 -14.95
C ASP A 46 -0.21 7.39 -15.74
N GLN A 47 0.57 6.52 -15.08
CA GLN A 47 1.18 5.34 -15.71
C GLN A 47 0.25 4.11 -15.74
N VAL A 48 -0.94 4.18 -15.09
CA VAL A 48 -1.87 3.05 -14.97
C VAL A 48 -2.20 2.41 -16.32
N ASN A 49 -2.48 3.21 -17.36
CA ASN A 49 -2.83 2.68 -18.67
C ASN A 49 -1.69 1.88 -19.32
N LYS A 50 -0.42 2.24 -19.07
CA LYS A 50 0.73 1.49 -19.55
C LYS A 50 0.89 0.18 -18.79
N ILE A 51 0.73 0.24 -17.46
CA ILE A 51 0.79 -0.95 -16.60
C ILE A 51 -0.29 -1.96 -16.98
N LYS A 52 -1.53 -1.49 -17.23
CA LYS A 52 -2.62 -2.33 -17.72
C LYS A 52 -2.24 -3.08 -19.00
N ARG A 53 -1.63 -2.39 -19.98
CA ARG A 53 -1.18 -3.01 -21.24
C ARG A 53 -0.06 -4.03 -21.02
N ILE A 54 0.87 -3.76 -20.12
CA ILE A 54 1.95 -4.69 -19.78
C ILE A 54 1.38 -5.95 -19.14
N LEU A 55 0.49 -5.81 -18.16
CA LEU A 55 -0.13 -6.96 -17.49
C LEU A 55 -1.02 -7.75 -18.46
N ASP A 56 -1.75 -7.08 -19.34
CA ASP A 56 -2.56 -7.74 -20.38
C ASP A 56 -1.69 -8.59 -21.32
N SER A 57 -0.49 -8.12 -21.69
CA SER A 57 0.43 -8.86 -22.57
C SER A 57 0.91 -10.20 -22.00
N ILE A 58 0.93 -10.31 -20.66
CA ILE A 58 1.27 -11.53 -19.93
C ILE A 58 0.03 -12.28 -19.39
N ASN A 59 -1.17 -11.93 -19.88
CA ASN A 59 -2.48 -12.49 -19.55
C ASN A 59 -2.96 -12.21 -18.11
N TYR A 60 -2.65 -11.03 -17.56
CA TYR A 60 -3.17 -10.58 -16.27
C TYR A 60 -4.11 -9.39 -16.43
N VAL A 61 -5.27 -9.50 -15.78
CA VAL A 61 -6.36 -8.53 -15.93
C VAL A 61 -6.38 -7.61 -14.72
N VAL A 62 -6.14 -6.33 -14.94
CA VAL A 62 -6.35 -5.30 -13.91
C VAL A 62 -7.83 -5.01 -13.81
N ASP A 63 -8.35 -5.02 -12.58
CA ASP A 63 -9.73 -4.65 -12.31
C ASP A 63 -10.00 -3.20 -12.74
N ASN A 64 -11.14 -3.00 -13.38
CA ASN A 64 -11.60 -1.69 -13.83
C ASN A 64 -12.73 -1.14 -12.96
N GLU A 65 -13.33 -1.97 -12.10
CA GLU A 65 -14.40 -1.57 -11.19
C GLU A 65 -13.82 -0.96 -9.92
N THR A 66 -12.73 -1.53 -9.40
CA THR A 66 -12.01 -0.95 -8.25
C THR A 66 -11.14 0.23 -8.68
N PRO A 67 -11.27 1.41 -8.03
CA PRO A 67 -10.41 2.55 -8.32
C PRO A 67 -8.96 2.23 -7.98
N VAL A 68 -8.03 2.72 -8.80
CA VAL A 68 -6.61 2.73 -8.45
C VAL A 68 -6.41 3.73 -7.32
N LEU A 69 -5.74 3.30 -6.26
CA LEU A 69 -5.49 4.14 -5.10
C LEU A 69 -4.06 4.67 -5.14
N ASP A 70 -3.90 5.97 -4.94
CA ASP A 70 -2.60 6.57 -4.66
C ASP A 70 -2.26 6.33 -3.18
N ILE A 71 -1.11 5.70 -2.96
CA ILE A 71 -0.56 5.35 -1.64
C ILE A 71 0.73 6.13 -1.45
N GLU A 72 0.83 6.81 -0.33
CA GLU A 72 1.95 7.64 0.05
C GLU A 72 2.56 7.15 1.37
N GLU A 73 3.83 7.51 1.56
CA GLU A 73 4.54 7.29 2.81
C GLU A 73 4.39 8.52 3.69
N HIS A 74 3.98 8.29 4.93
CA HIS A 74 3.82 9.34 5.92
C HIS A 74 4.44 8.91 7.25
N THR A 75 5.04 9.86 7.96
CA THR A 75 5.45 9.67 9.35
C THR A 75 4.47 10.40 10.25
N ILE A 76 3.90 9.67 11.20
CA ILE A 76 3.04 10.22 12.24
C ILE A 76 3.88 10.46 13.49
N TRP A 77 3.83 11.70 13.96
CA TRP A 77 4.53 12.22 15.13
C TRP A 77 3.49 12.66 16.15
N ASP A 78 3.28 11.88 17.21
CA ASP A 78 2.34 12.24 18.28
C ASP A 78 2.81 11.62 19.59
N ASP A 79 2.92 12.45 20.62
CA ASP A 79 3.39 12.10 21.97
C ASP A 79 2.47 11.10 22.68
N LYS A 80 1.20 10.98 22.27
CA LYS A 80 0.32 9.92 22.81
C LYS A 80 0.79 8.53 22.43
N LEU A 81 1.55 8.38 21.34
CA LEU A 81 2.06 7.09 20.89
C LEU A 81 3.29 6.62 21.69
N ASP A 82 3.85 7.47 22.56
CA ASP A 82 4.91 7.07 23.49
C ASP A 82 4.37 6.17 24.62
N ASP A 83 3.05 6.19 24.84
CA ASP A 83 2.37 5.26 25.75
C ASP A 83 2.08 3.92 25.05
N ASP A 84 2.53 2.82 25.66
CA ASP A 84 2.43 1.46 25.09
C ASP A 84 0.98 1.05 24.78
N LEU A 85 0.01 1.44 25.61
CA LEU A 85 -1.39 1.09 25.43
C LEU A 85 -2.01 1.86 24.27
N ASN A 86 -1.71 3.16 24.17
CA ASN A 86 -2.11 3.97 23.04
C ASN A 86 -1.48 3.47 21.74
N TYR A 87 -0.19 3.11 21.77
CA TYR A 87 0.48 2.53 20.62
C TYR A 87 -0.15 1.20 20.18
N GLU A 88 -0.44 0.28 21.11
CA GLU A 88 -1.11 -0.98 20.79
C GLU A 88 -2.51 -0.76 20.19
N THR A 89 -3.25 0.20 20.74
CA THR A 89 -4.60 0.56 20.28
C THR A 89 -4.55 1.18 18.88
N PHE A 90 -3.59 2.07 18.63
CA PHE A 90 -3.38 2.71 17.35
C PHE A 90 -2.93 1.72 16.27
N THR A 91 -1.96 0.85 16.57
CA THR A 91 -1.51 -0.20 15.64
C THR A 91 -2.65 -1.16 15.27
N THR A 92 -3.52 -1.49 16.22
CA THR A 92 -4.75 -2.27 15.95
C THR A 92 -5.71 -1.53 15.02
N TYR A 93 -5.92 -0.22 15.24
CA TYR A 93 -6.70 0.62 14.34
C TYR A 93 -6.12 0.61 12.92
N LEU A 94 -4.80 0.82 12.76
CA LEU A 94 -4.14 0.82 11.47
C LEU A 94 -4.31 -0.52 10.74
N PHE A 95 -4.11 -1.64 11.45
CA PHE A 95 -4.30 -2.99 10.91
C PHE A 95 -5.74 -3.20 10.40
N ASN A 96 -6.73 -2.82 11.19
CA ASN A 96 -8.15 -2.96 10.85
C ASN A 96 -8.55 -2.11 9.63
N ASN A 97 -7.88 -1.00 9.40
CA ASN A 97 -8.11 -0.10 8.27
C ASN A 97 -7.17 -0.38 7.08
N GLU A 98 -6.47 -1.51 7.09
CA GLU A 98 -5.53 -1.94 6.05
C GLU A 98 -4.37 -0.96 5.79
N ILE A 99 -4.00 -0.17 6.80
CA ILE A 99 -2.86 0.74 6.75
C ILE A 99 -1.61 -0.04 7.17
N SER A 100 -0.56 0.02 6.35
CA SER A 100 0.67 -0.72 6.61
C SER A 100 1.66 0.14 7.38
N ILE A 101 2.13 -0.34 8.53
CA ILE A 101 3.31 0.21 9.20
C ILE A 101 4.55 -0.37 8.51
N ILE A 102 5.48 0.49 8.10
CA ILE A 102 6.67 0.09 7.35
C ILE A 102 7.98 0.42 8.07
N GLY A 103 7.91 1.11 9.19
CA GLY A 103 9.08 1.39 10.01
C GLY A 103 8.79 2.42 11.08
N PHE A 104 9.88 2.86 11.72
CA PHE A 104 9.88 3.91 12.71
C PHE A 104 10.98 4.90 12.36
N ASN A 105 10.76 6.16 12.73
CA ASN A 105 11.86 7.10 12.84
C ASN A 105 12.44 6.98 14.24
N ASP A 106 13.77 6.92 14.35
CA ASP A 106 14.49 6.68 15.60
C ASP A 106 15.00 7.99 16.24
N GLU A 107 15.03 9.11 15.50
CA GLU A 107 15.53 10.40 16.03
C GLU A 107 14.54 11.06 17.00
N ASP A 108 13.25 10.93 16.68
CA ASP A 108 12.09 11.17 17.54
C ASP A 108 11.17 9.94 17.33
N PHE A 109 10.35 9.49 18.28
CA PHE A 109 9.49 8.33 18.03
C PHE A 109 8.39 8.69 17.02
N GLY A 110 8.55 8.20 15.78
CA GLY A 110 7.60 8.44 14.70
C GLY A 110 7.20 7.14 14.01
N VAL A 111 5.90 6.90 13.82
CA VAL A 111 5.41 5.70 13.13
C VAL A 111 5.34 5.98 11.62
N ILE A 112 6.07 5.21 10.82
CA ILE A 112 6.07 5.35 9.36
C ILE A 112 5.01 4.41 8.77
N ILE A 113 4.03 4.98 8.07
CA ILE A 113 2.90 4.27 7.49
C ILE A 113 2.81 4.46 5.98
N LEU A 114 2.22 3.47 5.30
CA LEU A 114 1.78 3.57 3.91
C LEU A 114 0.25 3.55 3.85
N CYS A 115 -0.33 4.65 3.36
CA CYS A 115 -1.77 4.81 3.26
C CYS A 115 -2.18 5.81 2.17
N THR A 116 -3.48 5.91 1.92
CA THR A 116 -4.06 7.02 1.15
C THR A 116 -4.12 8.30 2.00
N VAL A 117 -4.26 9.46 1.35
CA VAL A 117 -4.44 10.76 2.04
C VAL A 117 -5.66 10.75 2.99
N THR A 118 -6.76 10.11 2.58
CA THR A 118 -7.96 9.99 3.42
C THR A 118 -7.66 9.15 4.67
N GLN A 119 -6.99 8.00 4.49
CA GLN A 119 -6.60 7.15 5.61
C GLN A 119 -5.61 7.84 6.56
N LEU A 120 -4.71 8.69 6.05
CA LEU A 120 -3.84 9.51 6.90
C LEU A 120 -4.66 10.43 7.78
N HIS A 121 -5.62 11.14 7.20
CA HIS A 121 -6.49 12.06 7.92
C HIS A 121 -7.25 11.33 9.04
N ASP A 122 -7.88 10.19 8.70
CA ASP A 122 -8.64 9.38 9.65
C ASP A 122 -7.74 8.85 10.78
N ALA A 123 -6.51 8.44 10.47
CA ALA A 123 -5.53 7.99 11.46
C ALA A 123 -5.10 9.09 12.43
N VAL A 124 -4.88 10.32 11.92
CA VAL A 124 -4.54 11.47 12.76
C VAL A 124 -5.75 11.89 13.61
N GLU A 125 -6.96 11.87 13.07
CA GLU A 125 -8.18 12.13 13.85
C GLU A 125 -8.39 11.10 14.95
N TYR A 126 -8.10 9.82 14.67
CA TYR A 126 -8.18 8.76 15.66
C TYR A 126 -7.28 9.05 16.87
N ILE A 127 -6.01 9.40 16.63
CA ILE A 127 -5.06 9.74 17.71
C ILE A 127 -5.55 10.94 18.53
N ASN A 128 -6.13 11.95 17.88
CA ASN A 128 -6.67 13.12 18.59
C ASN A 128 -7.87 12.81 19.50
N GLN A 129 -8.51 11.64 19.34
CA GLN A 129 -9.64 11.19 20.15
C GLN A 129 -9.24 10.22 21.27
N MET A 130 -7.96 9.83 21.33
CA MET A 130 -7.39 9.00 22.41
C MET A 130 -7.16 9.83 23.66
#